data_AF-A0A416EJ36-F1
#
_entry.id   AF-A0A416EJ36-F1
#
_cell.length_a   1.000
_cell.length_b   1.000
_cell.length_c   1.000
_cell.angle_alpha   90.00
_cell.angle_beta   90.00
_cell.angle_gamma   90.00
#
_symmetry.space_group_name_H-M   'P 1'
#
loop_
_entity.id
_entity.type
_entity.pdbx_description
1 polymer ?
#
loop_
_entity_poly.entity_id
_entity_poly.type
_entity_poly.pdbx_seq_one_letter_code
_entity_poly.pdbx_strand_id
1 'polypeptide(L)'
;MCMKENLIFYRTSVCNINYHVVWSVKYRRKILTAEVEAYLRELVQQIAAEKGFTVQLFECGECDHVHCFITAPPKLSVTLIVKYLKGITGRKLFEQFPEIKAKIWKGELWNHSYYCETIGSVSEENIRRYIEHQSKSY
;
A
#
# COMPACT_ATOMS: atom_id res chain seq x y z
N MET A 1 14.86 23.86 -12.85
CA MET A 1 15.61 22.63 -13.22
C MET A 1 15.08 21.51 -12.34
N CYS A 2 14.52 20.45 -12.93
CA CYS A 2 13.97 19.31 -12.19
C CYS A 2 15.09 18.67 -11.35
N MET A 3 14.89 18.56 -10.04
CA MET A 3 15.89 17.98 -9.12
C MET A 3 16.15 16.52 -9.50
N LYS A 4 17.44 16.16 -9.62
CA LYS A 4 17.96 14.95 -10.26
C LYS A 4 17.78 13.65 -9.47
N GLU A 5 17.26 13.67 -8.25
CA GLU A 5 17.65 12.62 -7.31
C GLU A 5 16.84 11.31 -7.39
N ASN A 6 15.63 11.29 -7.96
CA ASN A 6 14.79 10.07 -7.97
C ASN A 6 14.10 9.77 -9.34
N LEU A 7 14.81 9.92 -10.46
CA LEU A 7 14.26 9.58 -11.79
C LEU A 7 14.51 8.11 -12.13
N ILE A 8 13.47 7.38 -12.54
CA ILE A 8 13.56 6.01 -13.03
C ILE A 8 13.57 6.00 -14.56
N PHE A 9 14.56 5.31 -15.13
CA PHE A 9 14.77 5.19 -16.57
C PHE A 9 14.20 3.87 -17.08
N TYR A 10 13.31 3.97 -18.06
CA TYR A 10 12.78 2.85 -18.83
C TYR A 10 13.22 3.00 -20.29
N ARG A 11 13.03 1.94 -21.08
CA ARG A 11 13.44 1.90 -22.50
C ARG A 11 12.96 3.11 -23.32
N THR A 12 11.76 3.63 -23.03
CA THR A 12 11.11 4.69 -23.81
C THR A 12 10.67 5.89 -22.97
N SER A 13 10.99 5.93 -21.68
CA SER A 13 10.50 6.99 -20.79
C SER A 13 11.39 7.15 -19.57
N VAL A 14 11.50 8.38 -19.08
CA VAL A 14 12.10 8.72 -17.79
C VAL A 14 10.99 9.31 -16.93
N CYS A 15 10.75 8.75 -15.75
CA CYS A 15 9.65 9.22 -14.91
C CYS A 15 9.95 9.12 -13.42
N ASN A 16 9.22 9.91 -12.66
CA ASN A 16 9.12 9.82 -11.20
C ASN A 16 7.63 9.89 -10.86
N ILE A 17 6.98 8.74 -10.74
CA ILE A 17 5.55 8.62 -10.52
C ILE A 17 5.35 7.95 -9.17
N ASN A 18 4.89 8.74 -8.20
CA ASN A 18 4.66 8.28 -6.85
C ASN A 18 3.20 8.50 -6.43
N TYR A 19 2.68 7.55 -5.67
CA TYR A 19 1.34 7.58 -5.13
C TYR A 19 1.36 7.32 -3.62
N HIS A 20 0.58 8.10 -2.87
CA HIS A 20 0.12 7.71 -1.54
C HIS A 20 -1.25 7.06 -1.70
N VAL A 21 -1.33 5.79 -1.32
CA VAL A 21 -2.54 4.99 -1.45
C VAL A 21 -2.97 4.53 -0.07
N VAL A 22 -4.27 4.69 0.23
CA VAL A 22 -4.85 4.22 1.49
C VAL A 22 -6.09 3.38 1.21
N TRP A 23 -6.22 2.24 1.87
CA TRP A 23 -7.46 1.47 1.87
C TRP A 23 -7.71 0.87 3.24
N SER A 24 -8.98 0.64 3.57
CA SER A 24 -9.39 0.12 4.87
C SER A 24 -9.95 -1.29 4.80
N VAL A 25 -9.86 -1.98 5.94
CA VAL A 25 -10.63 -3.19 6.21
C VAL A 25 -12.12 -2.85 6.12
N LYS A 26 -12.92 -3.79 5.60
CA LYS A 26 -14.36 -3.64 5.50
C LYS A 26 -14.96 -3.35 6.88
N TYR A 27 -15.79 -2.31 6.95
CA TYR A 27 -16.37 -1.78 8.19
C TYR A 27 -15.34 -1.30 9.24
N ARG A 28 -14.10 -0.97 8.83
CA ARG A 28 -13.04 -0.46 9.73
C ARG A 28 -12.81 -1.40 10.93
N ARG A 29 -12.92 -2.72 10.70
CA ARG A 29 -12.68 -3.71 11.77
C ARG A 29 -11.19 -3.71 12.12
N LYS A 30 -10.88 -3.59 13.40
CA LYS A 30 -9.52 -3.61 13.95
C LYS A 30 -8.95 -5.03 13.99
N ILE A 31 -8.54 -5.54 12.82
CA ILE A 31 -8.02 -6.90 12.64
C ILE A 31 -6.55 -6.93 12.20
N LEU A 32 -5.98 -5.77 11.86
CA LEU A 32 -4.58 -5.66 11.47
C LEU A 32 -3.73 -5.59 12.74
N THR A 33 -3.63 -6.72 13.45
CA THR A 33 -2.73 -6.88 14.59
C THR A 33 -1.27 -6.79 14.15
N ALA A 34 -0.33 -6.64 15.08
CA ALA A 34 1.10 -6.58 14.76
C ALA A 34 1.59 -7.78 13.92
N GLU A 35 1.07 -8.98 14.20
CA GLU A 35 1.38 -10.20 13.43
C GLU A 35 0.83 -10.13 11.99
N VAL A 36 -0.43 -9.70 11.84
CA VAL A 36 -1.08 -9.53 10.54
C VAL A 36 -0.40 -8.44 9.72
N GLU A 37 -0.01 -7.34 10.37
CA GLU A 37 0.74 -6.26 9.76
C GLU A 37 2.12 -6.71 9.27
N ALA A 38 2.87 -7.45 10.09
CA ALA A 38 4.19 -7.96 9.71
C ALA A 38 4.08 -8.86 8.46
N TYR A 39 3.11 -9.77 8.45
CA TYR A 39 2.82 -10.61 7.29
C TYR A 39 2.41 -9.80 6.05
N LEU A 40 1.52 -8.82 6.21
CA LEU A 40 1.09 -7.95 5.12
C LEU A 40 2.25 -7.17 4.52
N ARG A 41 3.14 -6.64 5.36
CA ARG A 41 4.31 -5.87 4.93
C ARG A 41 5.18 -6.70 4.00
N GLU A 42 5.48 -7.94 4.38
CA GLU A 42 6.25 -8.87 3.53
C GLU A 42 5.51 -9.21 2.24
N LEU A 43 4.22 -9.54 2.33
CA LEU A 43 3.42 -9.92 1.18
C LEU A 43 3.28 -8.78 0.16
N VAL A 44 3.12 -7.54 0.62
CA VAL A 44 3.03 -6.37 -0.24
C VAL A 44 4.34 -6.14 -1.00
N GLN A 45 5.49 -6.33 -0.34
CA GLN A 45 6.80 -6.26 -1.00
C GLN A 45 6.96 -7.35 -2.06
N GLN A 46 6.52 -8.58 -1.78
CA GLN A 46 6.54 -9.68 -2.74
C GLN A 46 5.66 -9.38 -3.97
N ILE A 47 4.43 -8.90 -3.77
CA ILE A 47 3.53 -8.51 -4.86
C ILE A 47 4.13 -7.39 -5.70
N ALA A 48 4.73 -6.39 -5.05
CA ALA A 48 5.36 -5.26 -5.73
C ALA A 48 6.48 -5.74 -6.67
N ALA A 49 7.39 -6.58 -6.15
CA ALA A 49 8.47 -7.18 -6.92
C ALA A 49 7.95 -8.02 -8.10
N GLU A 50 6.95 -8.87 -7.89
CA GLU A 50 6.37 -9.73 -8.93
C GLU A 50 5.65 -8.93 -10.02
N LYS A 51 4.95 -7.86 -9.65
CA LYS A 51 4.13 -7.06 -10.58
C LYS A 51 4.88 -5.87 -11.19
N GLY A 52 6.10 -5.60 -10.74
CA GLY A 52 6.98 -4.58 -11.32
C GLY A 52 6.66 -3.15 -10.92
N PHE A 53 6.31 -2.93 -9.64
CA PHE A 53 6.26 -1.63 -8.99
C PHE A 53 7.00 -1.69 -7.65
N THR A 54 7.23 -0.55 -7.00
CA THR A 54 7.95 -0.50 -5.72
C THR A 54 7.05 0.07 -4.63
N VAL A 55 7.02 -0.57 -3.47
CA VAL A 55 6.39 -0.03 -2.26
C VAL A 55 7.50 0.47 -1.36
N GLN A 56 7.68 1.78 -1.32
CA GLN A 56 8.75 2.41 -0.55
C GLN A 56 8.45 2.45 0.95
N LEU A 57 7.19 2.68 1.31
CA LEU A 57 6.72 2.64 2.70
C LEU A 57 5.39 1.90 2.78
N PHE A 58 5.21 1.18 3.88
CA PHE A 58 4.01 0.44 4.23
C PHE A 58 3.76 0.55 5.73
N GLU A 59 2.56 0.95 6.12
CA GLU A 59 2.14 0.99 7.52
C GLU A 59 0.66 0.65 7.66
N CYS A 60 0.28 0.06 8.80
CA CYS A 60 -1.10 -0.10 9.19
C CYS A 60 -1.52 1.00 10.17
N GLY A 61 -2.50 1.83 9.80
CA GLY A 61 -3.08 2.83 10.67
C GLY A 61 -4.22 2.25 11.51
N GLU A 62 -4.26 2.61 12.81
CA GLU A 62 -5.34 2.29 13.76
C GLU A 62 -5.77 0.81 13.82
N CYS A 63 -4.91 -0.12 13.36
CA CYS A 63 -5.22 -1.53 13.16
C CYS A 63 -6.37 -1.83 12.16
N ASP A 64 -6.80 -0.86 11.34
CA ASP A 64 -7.96 -1.02 10.45
C ASP A 64 -7.77 -0.56 9.00
N HIS A 65 -6.65 0.10 8.68
CA HIS A 65 -6.35 0.55 7.32
C HIS A 65 -4.87 0.50 7.02
N VAL A 66 -4.53 0.53 5.74
CA VAL A 66 -3.17 0.42 5.22
C VAL A 66 -2.81 1.68 4.47
N HIS A 67 -1.62 2.20 4.73
CA HIS A 67 -0.96 3.26 3.99
C HIS A 67 0.16 2.66 3.14
N CYS A 68 0.25 3.05 1.87
CA CYS A 68 1.34 2.66 0.99
C CYS A 68 1.88 3.87 0.25
N PHE A 69 3.20 4.06 0.29
CA PHE A 69 3.91 4.96 -0.61
C PHE A 69 4.50 4.15 -1.75
N ILE A 70 3.99 4.36 -2.96
CA ILE A 70 4.23 3.50 -4.12
C ILE A 70 4.92 4.30 -5.22
N THR A 71 6.01 3.77 -5.75
CA THR A 71 6.60 4.24 -7.01
C THR A 71 6.22 3.28 -8.13
N ALA A 72 5.68 3.81 -9.23
CA ALA A 72 5.15 3.01 -10.32
C ALA A 72 5.77 3.35 -11.69
N PRO A 73 5.92 2.36 -12.59
CA PRO A 73 6.18 2.63 -13.99
C PRO A 73 4.93 3.22 -14.68
N PRO A 74 5.08 4.01 -15.76
CA PRO A 74 3.95 4.66 -16.43
C PRO A 74 2.99 3.67 -17.09
N LYS A 75 3.45 2.42 -17.35
CA LYS A 75 2.63 1.34 -17.91
C LYS A 75 1.63 0.75 -16.90
N LEU A 76 1.83 0.97 -15.60
CA LEU A 76 0.95 0.44 -14.55
C LEU A 76 0.08 1.58 -14.01
N SER A 77 -1.23 1.46 -14.20
CA SER A 77 -2.17 2.39 -13.57
C SER A 77 -2.28 2.13 -12.07
N VAL A 78 -2.51 3.19 -11.28
CA VAL A 78 -2.71 3.05 -9.84
C VAL A 78 -3.88 2.12 -9.49
N THR A 79 -4.95 2.15 -10.29
CA THR A 79 -6.09 1.25 -10.13
C THR A 79 -5.69 -0.22 -10.28
N LEU A 80 -4.79 -0.54 -11.22
CA LEU A 80 -4.31 -1.90 -11.41
C LEU A 80 -3.42 -2.35 -10.24
N ILE A 81 -2.56 -1.46 -9.75
CA ILE A 81 -1.72 -1.71 -8.56
C ILE A 81 -2.60 -2.01 -7.35
N VAL A 82 -3.60 -1.18 -7.08
CA VAL A 82 -4.54 -1.37 -5.97
C VAL A 82 -5.33 -2.68 -6.12
N LYS A 83 -5.71 -3.05 -7.34
CA LYS A 83 -6.36 -4.34 -7.63
C LYS A 83 -5.46 -5.52 -7.24
N TYR A 84 -4.17 -5.47 -7.58
CA TYR A 84 -3.21 -6.51 -7.18
C TYR A 84 -3.04 -6.57 -5.68
N LEU A 85 -2.78 -5.42 -5.04
CA LEU A 85 -2.55 -5.33 -3.60
C LEU A 85 -3.76 -5.85 -2.83
N LYS A 86 -4.95 -5.27 -3.01
CA LYS A 86 -6.15 -5.65 -2.25
C LYS A 86 -6.60 -7.09 -2.58
N GLY A 87 -6.56 -7.48 -3.85
CA GLY A 87 -7.02 -8.80 -4.28
C GLY A 87 -6.16 -9.93 -3.72
N ILE A 88 -4.84 -9.83 -3.88
CA ILE A 88 -3.92 -10.88 -3.44
C ILE A 88 -3.81 -10.91 -1.92
N THR A 89 -3.64 -9.75 -1.27
CA THR A 89 -3.54 -9.68 0.20
C THR A 89 -4.82 -10.16 0.88
N GLY A 90 -6.00 -9.80 0.35
CA GLY A 90 -7.27 -10.24 0.90
C GLY A 90 -7.40 -11.77 0.89
N ARG A 91 -7.06 -12.40 -0.24
CA ARG A 91 -7.08 -13.86 -0.34
C ARG A 91 -6.05 -14.50 0.60
N LYS A 92 -4.81 -14.01 0.59
CA LYS A 92 -3.70 -14.59 1.35
C LYS A 92 -3.88 -14.47 2.85
N LEU A 93 -4.41 -13.35 3.33
CA LEU A 93 -4.74 -13.20 4.75
C LEU A 93 -5.81 -14.18 5.21
N PHE A 94 -6.83 -14.44 4.38
CA PHE A 94 -7.83 -15.45 4.68
C PHE A 94 -7.31 -16.89 4.65
N GLU A 95 -6.23 -17.16 3.91
CA GLU A 95 -5.51 -18.44 3.91
C GLU A 95 -4.66 -18.58 5.18
N GLN A 96 -3.90 -17.54 5.52
CA GLN A 96 -2.92 -17.54 6.62
C GLN A 96 -3.56 -17.40 8.02
N PHE A 97 -4.63 -16.60 8.13
CA PHE A 97 -5.30 -16.26 9.39
C PHE A 97 -6.80 -16.60 9.29
N PRO A 98 -7.18 -17.89 9.39
CA PRO A 98 -8.57 -18.33 9.26
C PRO A 98 -9.51 -17.65 10.26
N GLU A 99 -9.04 -17.25 11.44
CA GLU A 99 -9.79 -16.53 12.46
C GLU A 99 -10.27 -15.15 12.00
N ILE A 100 -9.61 -14.53 11.00
CA ILE A 100 -10.08 -13.28 10.39
C ILE A 100 -11.39 -13.51 9.63
N LYS A 101 -11.61 -14.70 9.05
CA LYS A 101 -12.89 -15.03 8.37
C LYS A 101 -14.07 -14.96 9.32
N ALA A 102 -13.90 -15.39 10.57
CA ALA A 102 -14.95 -15.31 11.58
C ALA A 102 -15.32 -13.85 11.91
N LYS A 103 -14.36 -12.92 11.77
CA LYS A 103 -14.55 -11.49 12.01
C LYS A 103 -15.06 -10.72 10.80
N ILE A 104 -15.06 -11.28 9.58
CA ILE A 104 -15.46 -10.60 8.34
C ILE A 104 -16.62 -11.36 7.68
N TRP A 105 -17.83 -10.81 7.79
CA TRP A 105 -19.01 -11.41 7.17
C TRP A 105 -18.98 -11.21 5.65
N LYS A 106 -19.27 -12.27 4.88
CA LYS A 106 -19.25 -12.35 3.40
C LYS A 106 -17.88 -12.50 2.71
N GLY A 107 -16.79 -12.74 3.45
CA GLY A 107 -15.52 -13.13 2.84
C GLY A 107 -14.82 -12.03 2.01
N GLU A 108 -15.17 -10.76 2.23
CA GLU A 108 -14.50 -9.61 1.62
C GLU A 108 -13.74 -8.83 2.68
N LEU A 109 -12.41 -8.95 2.66
CA LEU A 109 -11.56 -8.34 3.68
C LEU A 109 -11.55 -6.81 3.62
N TRP A 110 -11.36 -6.27 2.42
CA TRP A 110 -11.15 -4.85 2.19
C TRP A 110 -12.44 -4.14 1.81
N ASN A 111 -12.55 -2.86 2.15
CA ASN A 111 -13.55 -1.98 1.57
C ASN A 111 -13.36 -1.90 0.04
N HIS A 112 -14.40 -1.66 -0.76
CA HIS A 112 -14.28 -1.51 -2.21
C HIS A 112 -13.49 -0.25 -2.59
N SER A 113 -13.69 0.85 -1.85
CA SER A 113 -13.01 2.12 -2.11
C SER A 113 -11.53 2.09 -1.69
N TYR A 114 -10.79 3.05 -2.21
CA TYR A 114 -9.43 3.40 -1.79
C TYR A 114 -9.24 4.90 -2.03
N TYR A 115 -8.36 5.51 -1.25
CA TYR A 115 -7.84 6.85 -1.48
C TYR A 115 -6.53 6.77 -2.26
N CYS A 116 -6.29 7.75 -3.13
CA CYS A 116 -5.08 7.85 -3.91
C CYS A 116 -4.74 9.33 -4.13
N GLU A 117 -3.50 9.70 -3.82
CA GLU A 117 -2.95 11.02 -4.08
C GLU A 117 -1.58 10.89 -4.78
N THR A 118 -1.31 11.76 -5.73
CA THR A 118 -0.01 11.83 -6.42
C THR A 118 0.98 12.63 -5.59
N ILE A 119 2.19 12.10 -5.42
CA ILE A 119 3.22 12.74 -4.62
C ILE A 119 4.34 13.29 -5.51
N GLY A 120 4.59 14.59 -5.41
CA GLY A 120 5.71 15.26 -6.06
C GLY A 120 7.03 15.11 -5.29
N SER A 121 8.13 15.51 -5.92
CA SER A 121 9.50 15.37 -5.36
C SER A 121 9.75 16.16 -4.07
N VAL A 122 9.04 17.27 -3.83
CA VAL A 122 9.16 18.06 -2.59
C VAL A 122 8.34 17.46 -1.44
N SER A 123 7.26 16.74 -1.77
CA SER A 123 6.35 16.10 -0.80
C SER A 123 6.82 14.72 -0.34
N GLU A 124 7.79 14.10 -1.00
CA GLU A 124 8.29 12.76 -0.65
C GLU A 124 8.91 12.73 0.76
N GLU A 125 9.78 13.69 1.09
CA GLU A 125 10.40 13.77 2.41
C GLU A 125 9.39 14.11 3.52
N ASN A 126 8.44 15.01 3.23
CA ASN A 126 7.37 15.35 4.17
C ASN A 126 6.42 14.16 4.43
N ILE A 127 6.18 13.31 3.43
CA ILE A 127 5.33 12.13 3.58
C ILE A 127 6.06 10.99 4.27
N ARG A 128 7.36 10.77 3.99
CA ARG A 128 8.17 9.85 4.81
C ARG A 128 8.06 10.20 6.28
N ARG A 129 8.26 11.49 6.60
CA ARG A 129 8.11 12.00 7.97
C ARG A 129 6.67 11.86 8.48
N TYR A 130 5.65 12.19 7.70
CA TYR A 130 4.25 12.06 8.10
C TYR A 130 3.86 10.62 8.46
N ILE A 131 4.26 9.65 7.63
CA ILE A 131 4.03 8.22 7.86
C ILE A 131 4.78 7.79 9.13
N GLU A 132 6.09 8.07 9.23
CA GLU A 132 6.89 7.78 10.42
C GLU A 132 6.36 8.43 11.72
N HIS A 133 5.73 9.61 11.62
CA HIS A 133 5.12 10.30 12.75
C HIS A 133 3.72 9.79 13.09
N GLN A 134 2.98 9.23 12.12
CA GLN A 134 1.70 8.59 12.40
C GLN A 134 1.85 7.35 13.27
N SER A 135 2.98 6.63 13.16
CA SER A 135 3.35 5.54 14.06
C SER A 135 3.54 5.97 15.53
N LYS A 136 3.71 7.27 15.84
CA LYS A 136 4.04 7.77 17.18
C LYS A 136 2.89 8.49 17.89
N SER A 137 1.80 8.77 17.20
CA SER A 137 0.63 9.36 17.83
C SER A 137 -0.43 8.28 18.01
N TYR A 138 -0.62 7.89 19.28
CA TYR A 138 -1.60 6.93 19.85
C TYR A 138 -1.14 5.48 20.02
#